data_AF-A0A0C2N0P9-F1
#
_entry.id   AF-A0A0C2N0P9-F1
#
_cell.length_a   1.000
_cell.length_b   1.000
_cell.length_c   1.000
_cell.angle_alpha   90.00
_cell.angle_beta   90.00
_cell.angle_gamma   90.00
#
_symmetry.space_group_name_H-M   'P 1'
#
loop_
_entity.id
_entity.type
_entity.pdbx_description
1 polymer ?
#
loop_
_entity_poly.entity_id
_entity_poly.type
_entity_poly.pdbx_seq_one_letter_code
_entity_poly.pdbx_strand_id
1 'polypeptide(L)'
;MNKDTNYFISKFVEGRKTMLDVCGPYNNNIDAVEESYLVELKIGRAMKPHTIAEDSLLPAVKDIVRAIIVEEFVNKLNCICVSNHAVHMRITGTSADIIDQIIYEMKSLNFQYLILSLMNPQTLHIAENF
;
A
#
# COMPACT_ATOMS: atom_id res chain seq x y z
N MET A 1 12.30 2.77 14.54
CA MET A 1 11.74 4.12 14.38
C MET A 1 10.25 3.96 14.43
N ASN A 2 9.58 4.65 15.36
CA ASN A 2 8.13 4.70 15.38
C ASN A 2 7.68 5.45 14.12
N LYS A 3 7.22 4.70 13.12
CA LYS A 3 6.70 5.25 11.87
C LYS A 3 5.28 5.73 12.17
N ASP A 4 5.12 7.04 12.30
CA ASP A 4 3.82 7.66 12.55
C ASP A 4 2.95 7.63 11.29
N THR A 5 1.70 8.10 11.40
CA THR A 5 0.79 8.20 10.25
C THR A 5 1.41 8.99 9.09
N ASN A 6 2.23 10.01 9.38
CA ASN A 6 2.90 10.82 8.37
C ASN A 6 3.96 10.03 7.59
N TYR A 7 4.65 9.08 8.22
CA TYR A 7 5.54 8.15 7.52
C TYR A 7 4.78 7.35 6.46
N PHE A 8 3.63 6.77 6.82
CA PHE A 8 2.84 5.98 5.86
C PHE A 8 2.22 6.86 4.78
N ILE A 9 1.80 8.09 5.10
CA ILE A 9 1.40 9.08 4.09
C ILE A 9 2.58 9.41 3.17
N SER A 10 3.78 9.64 3.71
CA SER A 10 4.98 9.94 2.91
C SER A 10 5.39 8.75 2.05
N LYS A 11 5.29 7.52 2.57
CA LYS A 11 5.61 6.30 1.84
C LYS A 11 4.56 5.96 0.79
N PHE A 12 3.29 6.28 1.07
CA PHE A 12 2.24 6.31 0.09
C PHE A 12 2.56 7.32 -1.02
N VAL A 13 3.00 8.54 -0.67
CA VAL A 13 3.45 9.55 -1.65
C VAL A 13 4.65 9.11 -2.48
N GLU A 14 5.63 8.41 -1.88
CA GLU A 14 6.73 7.77 -2.62
C GLU A 14 6.23 6.65 -3.52
N GLY A 15 5.30 5.82 -3.04
CA GLY A 15 4.58 4.82 -3.81
C GLY A 15 3.86 5.44 -5.01
N ARG A 16 3.30 6.65 -4.87
CA ARG A 16 2.73 7.41 -5.99
C ARG A 16 3.77 7.66 -7.07
N LYS A 17 5.01 8.04 -6.72
CA LYS A 17 6.10 8.26 -7.69
C LYS A 17 6.49 6.98 -8.42
N THR A 18 6.57 5.84 -7.74
CA THR A 18 6.86 4.56 -8.40
C THR A 18 5.69 4.06 -9.25
N MET A 19 4.45 4.37 -8.84
CA MET A 19 3.27 4.13 -9.67
C MET A 19 3.21 5.01 -10.91
N LEU A 20 3.88 6.18 -10.91
CA LEU A 20 4.02 7.01 -12.10
C LEU A 20 4.63 6.22 -13.27
N ASP A 21 5.55 5.31 -12.96
CA ASP A 21 6.17 4.45 -13.97
C ASP A 21 5.30 3.24 -14.34
N VAL A 22 4.63 2.61 -13.37
CA VAL A 22 3.88 1.36 -13.60
C VAL A 22 2.60 1.57 -14.41
N CYS A 23 1.98 2.74 -14.27
CA CYS A 23 0.68 3.02 -14.89
C CYS A 23 0.74 3.84 -16.18
N GLY A 24 1.95 4.05 -16.73
CA GLY A 24 2.18 4.81 -17.95
C GLY A 24 2.16 6.34 -17.76
N PRO A 25 2.40 7.13 -18.82
CA PRO A 25 2.71 8.56 -18.74
C PRO A 25 1.58 9.51 -18.26
N TYR A 26 0.44 8.98 -17.80
CA TYR A 26 -0.82 9.72 -17.56
C TYR A 26 -1.17 9.96 -16.08
N ASN A 27 -0.25 9.72 -15.16
CA ASN A 27 -0.56 9.46 -13.75
C ASN A 27 0.05 10.46 -12.76
N ASN A 28 0.58 11.59 -13.22
CA ASN A 28 0.85 12.75 -12.35
C ASN A 28 -0.43 13.33 -11.69
N ASN A 29 -1.59 12.75 -11.98
CA ASN A 29 -2.85 13.03 -11.32
C ASN A 29 -2.95 12.31 -9.96
N ILE A 30 -2.66 13.06 -8.90
CA ILE A 30 -2.77 12.62 -7.51
C ILE A 30 -4.17 12.06 -7.19
N ASP A 31 -5.22 12.70 -7.72
CA ASP A 31 -6.61 12.32 -7.46
C ASP A 31 -6.93 10.95 -8.05
N ALA A 32 -6.39 10.64 -9.24
CA ALA A 32 -6.58 9.35 -9.87
C ALA A 32 -5.89 8.22 -9.09
N VAL A 33 -4.73 8.50 -8.50
CA VAL A 33 -4.05 7.56 -7.61
C VAL A 33 -4.88 7.36 -6.34
N GLU A 34 -5.35 8.42 -5.69
CA GLU A 34 -6.19 8.31 -4.50
C GLU A 34 -7.46 7.48 -4.76
N GLU A 35 -8.19 7.78 -5.83
CA GLU A 35 -9.41 7.06 -6.17
C GLU A 35 -9.13 5.58 -6.45
N SER A 36 -8.00 5.24 -7.08
CA SER A 36 -7.64 3.84 -7.30
C SER A 36 -7.45 3.05 -6.00
N TYR A 37 -6.86 3.66 -4.96
CA TYR A 37 -6.75 3.03 -3.63
C TYR A 37 -8.11 2.87 -2.98
N LEU A 38 -9.01 3.85 -3.12
CA LEU A 38 -10.36 3.74 -2.60
C LEU A 38 -11.16 2.61 -3.27
N VAL A 39 -11.02 2.45 -4.59
CA VAL A 39 -11.62 1.34 -5.35
C VAL A 39 -11.09 0.00 -4.85
N GLU A 40 -9.76 -0.16 -4.77
CA GLU A 40 -9.13 -1.39 -4.27
C GLU A 40 -9.57 -1.72 -2.83
N LEU A 41 -9.61 -0.72 -1.94
CA LEU A 41 -10.05 -0.88 -0.56
C LEU A 41 -11.51 -1.38 -0.49
N LYS A 42 -12.41 -0.81 -1.31
CA LYS A 42 -13.81 -1.24 -1.38
C LYS A 42 -13.93 -2.69 -1.85
N ILE A 43 -13.17 -3.06 -2.88
CA ILE A 43 -13.15 -4.43 -3.44
C ILE A 43 -12.62 -5.43 -2.41
N GLY A 44 -11.51 -5.11 -1.74
CA GLY A 44 -10.93 -5.95 -0.70
C GLY A 44 -11.88 -6.14 0.48
N ARG A 45 -12.53 -5.06 0.95
CA ARG A 45 -13.56 -5.14 2.02
C ARG A 45 -14.77 -5.97 1.61
N ALA A 46 -15.15 -5.91 0.34
CA ALA A 46 -16.23 -6.73 -0.21
C ALA A 46 -15.82 -8.18 -0.51
N MET A 47 -14.57 -8.56 -0.22
CA MET A 47 -13.99 -9.88 -0.53
C MET A 47 -14.16 -10.27 -2.01
N LYS A 48 -14.02 -9.30 -2.90
CA LYS A 48 -14.09 -9.51 -4.35
C LYS A 48 -12.70 -9.71 -4.95
N PRO A 49 -12.58 -10.45 -6.06
CA PRO A 49 -11.31 -10.56 -6.77
C PRO A 49 -10.88 -9.17 -7.24
N HIS A 50 -9.60 -8.86 -7.13
CA HIS A 50 -9.03 -7.58 -7.55
C HIS A 50 -9.15 -7.33 -9.04
N THR A 51 -9.36 -8.36 -9.86
CA THR A 51 -9.62 -8.23 -11.30
C THR A 51 -10.97 -7.57 -11.62
N ILE A 52 -11.92 -7.57 -10.67
CA ILE A 52 -13.26 -7.00 -10.89
C ILE A 52 -13.23 -5.52 -11.28
N ALA A 53 -12.19 -4.81 -10.83
CA ALA A 53 -12.01 -3.40 -11.16
C ALA A 53 -11.72 -3.19 -12.65
N GLU A 54 -10.76 -3.96 -13.17
CA GLU A 54 -10.31 -3.90 -14.56
C GLU A 54 -11.32 -4.56 -15.52
N ASP A 55 -11.86 -5.72 -15.14
CA ASP A 55 -12.72 -6.54 -16.00
C ASP A 55 -14.13 -5.97 -16.17
N SER A 56 -14.65 -5.27 -15.17
CA SER A 56 -16.08 -4.93 -15.12
C SER A 56 -16.37 -3.52 -14.62
N LEU A 57 -15.81 -3.11 -13.48
CA LEU A 57 -16.14 -1.83 -12.87
C LEU A 57 -15.73 -0.65 -13.76
N LEU A 58 -14.46 -0.61 -14.20
CA LEU A 58 -13.95 0.49 -15.02
C LEU A 58 -14.64 0.55 -16.40
N PRO A 59 -14.86 -0.57 -17.13
CA PRO A 59 -15.70 -0.57 -18.32
C PRO A 59 -17.11 -0.01 -18.09
N ALA A 60 -17.80 -0.46 -17.04
CA ALA A 60 -19.16 0.00 -16.73
C ALA A 60 -19.20 1.51 -16.43
N VAL A 61 -18.24 2.02 -15.67
CA VAL A 61 -18.12 3.45 -15.38
C VAL A 61 -17.86 4.25 -16.65
N LYS A 62 -17.00 3.76 -17.55
CA LYS A 62 -16.76 4.40 -18.86
C LYS A 62 -18.01 4.46 -19.71
N ASP A 63 -18.81 3.39 -19.75
CA ASP A 63 -20.06 3.34 -20.49
C ASP A 63 -21.09 4.33 -19.93
N ILE A 64 -21.21 4.42 -18.61
CA ILE A 64 -22.09 5.39 -17.93
C ILE A 64 -21.65 6.83 -18.24
N VAL A 65 -20.37 7.15 -18.09
CA VAL A 65 -19.84 8.50 -18.36
C VAL A 65 -20.04 8.89 -19.82
N ARG A 66 -19.81 7.95 -20.75
CA ARG A 66 -20.03 8.15 -22.18
C ARG A 66 -21.51 8.39 -22.53
N ALA A 67 -22.42 7.64 -21.91
CA ALA A 67 -23.85 7.70 -22.21
C ALA A 67 -24.57 8.88 -21.53
N ILE A 68 -24.20 9.22 -20.30
CA ILE A 68 -24.94 10.18 -19.46
C ILE A 68 -24.25 11.55 -19.42
N ILE A 69 -22.92 11.61 -19.42
CA ILE A 69 -22.17 12.86 -19.24
C ILE A 69 -21.72 13.40 -20.59
N VAL A 70 -20.60 12.89 -21.11
CA VAL A 70 -20.07 13.12 -22.47
C VAL A 70 -18.77 12.35 -22.63
N GLU A 71 -18.45 11.93 -23.86
CA GLU A 71 -17.29 11.10 -24.20
C GLU A 71 -15.94 11.72 -23.79
N GLU A 72 -15.82 13.05 -23.73
CA GLU A 72 -14.55 13.72 -23.39
C GLU A 72 -14.00 13.34 -22.01
N PHE A 73 -14.88 12.98 -21.06
CA PHE A 73 -14.47 12.61 -19.70
C PHE A 73 -14.03 11.15 -19.58
N VAL A 74 -14.33 10.30 -20.56
CA VAL A 74 -13.97 8.87 -20.53
C VAL A 74 -12.45 8.69 -20.46
N ASN A 75 -11.70 9.53 -21.18
CA ASN A 75 -10.24 9.44 -21.21
C ASN A 75 -9.59 9.78 -19.86
N LYS A 76 -10.23 10.61 -19.04
CA LYS A 76 -9.74 10.92 -17.68
C LYS A 76 -9.81 9.69 -16.76
N LEU A 77 -10.71 8.75 -17.04
CA LEU A 77 -10.83 7.50 -16.28
C LEU A 77 -9.67 6.53 -16.57
N ASN A 78 -8.97 6.68 -17.70
CA ASN A 78 -7.77 5.89 -17.98
C ASN A 78 -6.61 6.20 -17.04
N CYS A 79 -6.63 7.35 -16.35
CA CYS A 79 -5.65 7.69 -15.33
C CYS A 79 -5.82 6.85 -14.04
N ILE A 80 -6.97 6.20 -13.84
CA ILE A 80 -7.24 5.42 -12.62
C ILE A 80 -6.61 4.03 -12.76
N CYS A 81 -5.56 3.80 -11.98
CA CYS A 81 -4.74 2.60 -12.02
C CYS A 81 -5.33 1.47 -11.18
N VAL A 82 -6.22 0.68 -11.76
CA VAL A 82 -6.88 -0.47 -11.08
C VAL A 82 -6.53 -1.82 -11.68
N SER A 83 -5.47 -1.89 -12.50
CA SER A 83 -5.06 -3.15 -13.13
C SER A 83 -4.57 -4.16 -12.11
N ASN A 84 -4.77 -5.45 -12.39
CA ASN A 84 -4.28 -6.53 -11.53
C ASN A 84 -2.78 -6.37 -11.19
N HIS A 85 -1.97 -6.00 -12.19
CA HIS A 85 -0.54 -5.74 -11.99
C HIS A 85 -0.27 -4.61 -10.99
N ALA A 86 -1.00 -3.50 -11.08
CA ALA A 86 -0.88 -2.38 -10.15
C ALA A 86 -1.28 -2.78 -8.73
N VAL A 87 -2.37 -3.54 -8.57
CA VAL A 87 -2.80 -4.06 -7.26
C VAL A 87 -1.74 -5.00 -6.66
N HIS A 88 -1.22 -5.91 -7.47
CA HIS A 88 -0.19 -6.86 -7.04
C HIS A 88 1.06 -6.13 -6.52
N MET A 89 1.56 -5.16 -7.29
CA MET A 89 2.69 -4.30 -6.91
C MET A 89 2.48 -3.64 -5.54
N ARG A 90 1.28 -3.09 -5.28
CA ARG A 90 0.94 -2.46 -3.99
C ARG A 90 0.98 -3.45 -2.85
N ILE A 91 0.32 -4.61 -3.02
CA ILE A 91 0.29 -5.66 -2.00
C ILE A 91 1.71 -6.11 -1.68
N THR A 92 2.54 -6.39 -2.70
CA THR A 92 3.92 -6.82 -2.48
C THR A 92 4.77 -5.76 -1.81
N GLY A 93 4.64 -4.49 -2.21
CA GLY A 93 5.39 -3.38 -1.63
C GLY A 93 5.01 -3.13 -0.17
N THR A 94 3.71 -3.02 0.13
CA THR A 94 3.22 -2.85 1.51
C THR A 94 3.57 -4.05 2.39
N SER A 95 3.51 -5.27 1.86
CA SER A 95 3.88 -6.47 2.62
C SER A 95 5.37 -6.47 2.97
N ALA A 96 6.24 -6.12 2.03
CA ALA A 96 7.67 -5.98 2.28
C ALA A 96 7.97 -4.91 3.35
N ASP A 97 7.33 -3.74 3.25
CA ASP A 97 7.48 -2.65 4.22
C ASP A 97 7.06 -3.05 5.65
N ILE A 98 5.96 -3.81 5.78
CA ILE A 98 5.49 -4.34 7.08
C ILE A 98 6.49 -5.36 7.64
N ILE A 99 6.98 -6.27 6.80
CA ILE A 99 7.97 -7.27 7.20
C ILE A 99 9.24 -6.58 7.70
N ASP A 100 9.74 -5.59 6.96
CA ASP A 100 10.91 -4.82 7.34
C ASP A 100 10.72 -4.09 8.68
N GLN A 101 9.51 -3.57 8.92
CA GLN A 101 9.18 -2.94 10.20
C GLN A 101 9.19 -3.94 11.36
N ILE A 102 8.58 -5.11 11.20
CA ILE A 102 8.57 -6.16 12.22
C ILE A 102 10.01 -6.62 12.52
N ILE A 103 10.81 -6.87 11.49
CA ILE A 103 12.22 -7.25 11.65
C ILE A 103 13.00 -6.18 12.42
N TYR A 104 12.78 -4.91 12.08
CA TYR A 104 13.41 -3.79 12.77
C TYR A 104 13.02 -3.75 14.25
N GLU A 105 11.73 -3.88 14.57
CA GLU A 105 11.23 -3.87 15.94
C GLU A 105 11.78 -5.03 16.76
N MET A 106 11.79 -6.25 16.20
CA MET A 106 12.40 -7.43 16.85
C MET A 106 13.88 -7.21 17.17
N LYS A 107 14.65 -6.68 16.21
CA LYS A 107 16.07 -6.37 16.44
C LYS A 107 16.24 -5.31 17.53
N SER A 108 15.43 -4.26 17.51
CA SER A 108 15.46 -3.18 18.51
C SER A 108 15.19 -3.70 19.92
N LEU A 109 14.20 -4.59 20.08
CA LEU A 109 13.86 -5.21 21.37
C LEU A 109 15.00 -6.11 21.87
N ASN A 110 15.62 -6.90 20.98
CA ASN A 110 16.76 -7.75 21.33
C ASN A 110 17.96 -6.92 21.82
N PHE A 111 18.26 -5.80 21.15
CA PHE A 111 19.30 -4.88 21.60
C PHE A 111 18.98 -4.25 22.96
N GLN A 112 17.72 -3.86 23.19
CA GLN A 112 17.30 -3.31 24.48
C GLN A 112 17.44 -4.34 25.61
N TYR A 113 17.06 -5.60 25.37
CA TYR A 113 17.22 -6.69 26.32
C TYR A 113 18.70 -6.96 26.65
N LEU A 114 19.55 -6.99 25.62
CA LEU A 114 21.00 -7.17 25.81
C LEU A 114 21.60 -6.05 26.66
N ILE A 115 21.24 -4.79 26.40
CA ILE A 115 21.70 -3.64 27.21
C ILE A 115 21.24 -3.77 28.67
N LEU A 116 19.97 -4.12 28.92
CA LEU A 116 19.47 -4.34 30.28
C LEU A 116 20.18 -5.49 31.00
N SER A 117 20.49 -6.58 30.28
CA SER A 117 21.23 -7.73 30.83
C SER A 117 22.69 -7.40 31.14
N LEU A 118 23.32 -6.49 30.39
CA LEU A 118 24.69 -6.03 30.66
C LEU A 118 24.73 -4.99 31.79
N MET A 119 23.66 -4.21 31.97
CA MET A 119 23.53 -3.21 33.03
C MET A 119 23.09 -3.79 34.38
N ASN A 120 22.62 -5.05 34.43
CA ASN A 120 22.20 -5.71 35.67
C ASN A 120 22.80 -7.13 35.77
N PRO A 121 23.86 -7.35 36.59
CA PRO A 121 24.55 -8.65 36.66
C PRO A 121 23.73 -9.79 37.28
N GLN A 122 22.50 -9.53 37.76
CA GLN A 122 21.62 -10.54 38.39
C GLN A 122 20.59 -11.16 37.43
N THR A 123 20.39 -10.63 36.20
CA THR A 123 19.36 -11.10 35.26
C THR A 123 19.78 -12.29 34.37
N LEU A 124 21.03 -12.76 34.46
CA LEU A 124 21.51 -13.88 33.65
C LEU A 124 20.83 -15.22 34.00
N HIS A 125 20.35 -15.39 35.24
CA HIS A 125 19.74 -16.64 35.71
C HIS A 125 18.34 -16.94 35.15
N ILE A 126 17.69 -15.99 34.47
CA ILE A 126 16.30 -16.16 33.98
C ILE A 126 16.26 -16.54 32.49
N ALA A 127 17.39 -16.42 31.76
CA ALA A 127 17.46 -16.70 30.32
C ALA A 127 17.90 -18.13 29.97
N GLU A 128 18.29 -18.95 30.95
CA GLU A 128 18.72 -20.35 30.74
C GLU A 128 17.58 -21.38 30.88
N ASN A 129 16.34 -20.95 31.14
CA ASN A 129 15.17 -21.82 31.36
C ASN A 129 14.08 -21.73 30.28
N PHE A 130 14.39 -21.24 29.08
CA PHE A 130 13.52 -21.30 27.91
C PHE A 130 14.28 -21.74 26.66
#